data_AF-A0A1I4W7H2-F1
#
_entry.id   AF-A0A1I4W7H2-F1
#
_cell.length_a   1.000
_cell.length_b   1.000
_cell.length_c   1.000
_cell.angle_alpha   90.00
_cell.angle_beta   90.00
_cell.angle_gamma   90.00
#
_symmetry.space_group_name_H-M   'P 1'
#
loop_
_entity.id
_entity.type
_entity.pdbx_description
1 polymer ?
#
loop_
_entity_poly.entity_id
_entity_poly.type
_entity_poly.pdbx_seq_one_letter_code
_entity_poly.pdbx_strand_id
1 'polypeptide(L)' 'MVTIIGFKKTRKDDGTEFNLLELNGGIEFVKSKETERLYATMRKCFISSTFDDEVCIS' A
#
# COMPACT_ATOMS: atom_id res chain seq x y z
N MET A 1 3.49 6.48 10.44
CA MET A 1 4.36 5.29 10.49
C MET A 1 3.92 4.39 9.36
N VAL A 2 4.83 3.96 8.48
CA VAL A 2 4.47 3.12 7.34
C VAL A 2 4.24 1.69 7.81
N THR A 3 3.15 1.07 7.36
CA THR A 3 2.76 -0.30 7.72
C THR A 3 2.42 -1.10 6.48
N ILE A 4 2.79 -2.37 6.46
CA ILE A 4 2.32 -3.33 5.45
C ILE A 4 0.93 -3.76 5.90
N ILE A 5 -0.07 -3.59 5.02
CA ILE A 5 -1.47 -3.92 5.32
C ILE A 5 -2.01 -5.06 4.46
N GLY A 6 -1.20 -5.56 3.54
CA GLY A 6 -1.55 -6.69 2.68
C GLY A 6 -0.57 -6.87 1.54
N PHE A 7 -0.91 -7.76 0.62
CA PHE A 7 -0.16 -7.99 -0.60
C PHE A 7 -1.08 -8.39 -1.76
N LYS A 8 -0.58 -8.25 -2.98
CA LYS A 8 -1.26 -8.62 -4.22
C LYS A 8 -0.31 -9.40 -5.12
N LYS A 9 -0.78 -10.53 -5.67
CA LYS A 9 -0.06 -11.24 -6.72
C LYS A 9 -0.15 -10.52 -8.06
N THR A 10 0.97 -10.42 -8.75
CA THR A 10 1.02 -9.91 -10.11
C THR A 10 1.92 -10.80 -10.97
N ARG A 11 1.69 -10.76 -12.28
CA ARG A 11 2.41 -11.57 -13.27
C ARG A 11 3.33 -10.69 -14.10
N LYS A 12 4.55 -11.16 -14.35
CA LYS A 12 5.48 -10.56 -15.32
C LYS A 12 5.12 -11.00 -16.73
N ASP A 13 5.63 -10.28 -17.72
CA ASP A 13 5.48 -10.66 -19.14
C ASP A 13 6.08 -12.04 -19.45
N ASP A 14 7.11 -12.44 -18.70
CA ASP A 14 7.76 -13.76 -18.75
C ASP A 14 6.91 -14.88 -18.09
N GLY A 15 5.71 -14.55 -17.62
CA GLY A 15 4.77 -15.51 -17.06
C GLY A 15 5.00 -15.89 -15.60
N THR A 16 6.12 -15.46 -15.00
CA THR A 16 6.43 -15.63 -13.57
C THR A 16 5.60 -14.70 -12.69
N GLU A 17 5.21 -15.18 -11.51
CA GLU A 17 4.44 -14.41 -10.53
C GLU A 17 5.35 -13.83 -9.45
N PHE A 18 4.97 -12.66 -8.92
CA PHE A 18 5.60 -12.07 -7.76
C PHE A 18 4.58 -11.27 -6.93
N ASN A 19 4.95 -10.98 -5.69
CA ASN A 19 4.10 -10.31 -4.72
C ASN A 19 4.38 -8.81 -4.67
N LEU A 20 3.31 -8.01 -4.69
CA LEU A 20 3.31 -6.58 -4.42
C LEU A 20 2.83 -6.36 -2.98
N LEU A 21 3.63 -5.71 -2.13
CA LEU A 21 3.20 -5.37 -0.78
C LEU A 21 2.40 -4.07 -0.80
N GLU A 22 1.21 -4.06 -0.20
CA GLU A 22 0.40 -2.86 0.01
C GLU A 22 0.91 -2.15 1.27
N LEU A 23 1.45 -0.95 1.06
CA LEU A 23 1.93 -0.09 2.12
C LEU A 23 0.92 1.01 2.42
N ASN A 24 0.84 1.34 3.70
CA ASN A 24 -0.02 2.36 4.22
C ASN A 24 0.75 3.34 5.12
N GLY A 25 0.72 4.63 4.79
CA GLY A 25 1.41 5.68 5.54
C GLY A 25 0.76 6.09 6.87
N GLY A 26 -0.46 5.62 7.15
CA GLY A 26 -1.28 6.07 8.26
C GLY A 26 -2.30 7.15 7.86
N ILE A 27 -3.23 7.45 8.77
CA ILE A 27 -4.25 8.48 8.55
C ILE A 27 -3.65 9.85 8.85
N GLU A 28 -3.83 10.78 7.91
CA GLU A 28 -3.48 12.18 8.05
C GLU A 28 -4.75 13.03 7.91
N PHE A 29 -4.89 14.06 8.74
CA PHE A 29 -5.98 15.02 8.58
C PHE A 29 -5.50 16.20 7.75
N VAL A 30 -6.19 16.49 6.66
CA VAL A 30 -5.90 17.63 5.79
C VAL A 30 -7.10 18.57 5.81
N LYS A 31 -6.83 19.86 6.01
CA LYS A 31 -7.84 20.91 5.97
C LYS A 31 -7.96 21.48 4.56
N SER A 32 -9.18 21.55 4.03
CA SER A 32 -9.46 22.20 2.74
C SER A 32 -9.25 23.70 2.85
N LYS A 33 -8.47 24.27 1.92
CA LYS A 33 -8.20 25.71 1.86
C LYS A 33 -9.43 26.54 1.44
N GLU A 34 -10.38 25.93 0.74
CA GLU A 34 -11.58 26.62 0.22
C GLU A 34 -12.76 26.52 1.19
N THR A 35 -12.95 25.34 1.79
CA THR A 35 -14.14 25.06 2.61
C THR A 35 -13.87 25.01 4.10
N GLU A 36 -12.60 25.10 4.52
CA GLU A 36 -12.13 24.99 5.92
C GLU A 36 -12.49 23.66 6.62
N ARG A 37 -13.01 22.68 5.87
CA ARG A 37 -13.38 21.36 6.38
C ARG A 37 -12.16 20.46 6.52
N LEU A 38 -12.18 19.59 7.54
CA LEU A 38 -11.17 18.58 7.79
C LEU A 38 -11.55 17.26 7.11
N TYR A 39 -10.58 16.66 6.42
CA TYR A 39 -10.73 15.37 5.75
C TYR A 39 -9.65 14.42 6.24
N ALA A 40 -10.05 13.20 6.58
CA ALA A 40 -9.11 12.11 6.78
C ALA A 40 -8.64 11.61 5.42
N THR A 41 -7.34 11.60 5.20
CA THR A 41 -6.70 11.04 4.01
C THR A 41 -5.61 10.06 4.42
N MET A 42 -5.21 9.21 3.49
CA MET A 42 -4.22 8.17 3.73
C MET A 42 -3.50 7.88 2.43
N ARG A 43 -2.17 7.82 2.48
CA ARG A 43 -1.34 7.47 1.33
C ARG A 43 -1.18 5.96 1.26
N LYS A 44 -1.47 5.41 0.08
CA LYS A 44 -1.28 3.99 -0.24
C LYS A 44 -0.33 3.84 -1.42
N CYS A 45 0.53 2.82 -1.38
CA CYS A 45 1.35 2.44 -2.52
C CYS A 45 1.61 0.94 -2.54
N PHE A 46 2.06 0.45 -3.68
CA PHE A 46 2.49 -0.93 -3.87
C PHE A 46 3.98 -0.97 -4.14
N ILE A 47 4.70 -1.86 -3.47
CA ILE A 47 6.11 -2.14 -3.74
C ILE A 47 6.27 -3.58 -4.18
N SER A 48 7.10 -3.82 -5.19
CA SER A 48 7.47 -5.18 -5.59
C SER A 48 8.40 -5.81 -4.56
N SER A 49 8.10 -7.05 -4.17
CA SER A 49 8.94 -7.85 -3.29
C SER A 49 9.24 -9.21 -3.92
N THR A 50 10.33 -9.81 -3.48
CA THR A 50 10.71 -11.20 -3.79
C THR A 50 10.18 -12.18 -2.73
N PHE A 51 9.36 -11.71 -1.79
CA PHE A 51 8.77 -12.54 -0.75
C PHE A 51 7.74 -13.51 -1.33
N ASP A 52 7.74 -14.71 -0.77
CA ASP A 52 6.70 -15.69 -0.95
C ASP A 52 5.46 -15.33 -0.12
N ASP A 53 4.39 -16.09 -0.31
CA ASP A 53 3.11 -15.81 0.33
C ASP A 53 3.21 -15.95 1.85
N GLU A 54 4.01 -16.90 2.35
CA GLU A 54 4.19 -17.13 3.78
C GLU A 54 4.80 -15.91 4.48
N VAL A 55 5.85 -15.32 3.90
CA VAL A 55 6.49 -14.11 4.45
C VAL A 55 5.61 -12.88 4.30
N CYS A 56 4.69 -12.83 3.33
CA CYS A 56 3.77 -11.71 3.18
C CYS A 56 2.63 -11.70 4.22
N ILE A 57 2.37 -12.82 4.89
CA ILE A 57 1.28 -12.99 5.86
C ILE A 57 1.78 -12.93 7.31
N SER A 58 3.07 -13.23 7.55
CA SER A 58 3.69 -13.23 8.88
C SER A 58 3.95 -11.83 9.43
#